data_AF-Q1QFY6-F1
#
_entry.id   AF-Q1QFY6-F1
#
_cell.length_a   1.000
_cell.length_b   1.000
_cell.length_c   1.000
_cell.angle_alpha   90.00
_cell.angle_beta   90.00
_cell.angle_gamma   90.00
#
_symmetry.space_group_name_H-M   'P 1'
#
loop_
_entity.id
_entity.type
_entity.pdbx_description
1 polymer ?
#
loop_
_entity_poly.entity_id
_entity_poly.type
_entity_poly.pdbx_seq_one_letter_code
_entity_poly.pdbx_strand_id
1 'polypeptide(L)'
;MPERNNPSPDALRQMVKNSDAFRENAQNCLHLAERGANEPTANRYRRMAQAWTDLATEQDWLDGHSGQTPTERASDLAEGTIDKLSEDGTSSADVNDRKSQLIDGPAEFRDTRVDKD
;
A
#
# COMPACT_ATOMS: atom_id res chain seq x y z
N MET A 1 -5.64 2.26 54.52
CA MET A 1 -5.39 3.10 53.34
C MET A 1 -5.31 2.16 52.15
N PRO A 2 -6.23 2.18 51.17
CA PRO A 2 -6.06 1.34 49.99
C PRO A 2 -5.00 1.97 49.08
N GLU A 3 -3.99 1.19 48.70
CA GLU A 3 -3.02 1.58 47.67
C GLU A 3 -3.78 1.92 46.39
N ARG A 4 -3.56 3.13 45.87
CA ARG A 4 -3.98 3.47 44.52
C ARG A 4 -3.07 2.68 43.58
N ASN A 5 -3.58 1.60 43.00
CA ASN A 5 -2.96 0.91 41.87
C ASN A 5 -2.84 1.90 40.71
N ASN A 6 -1.74 2.64 40.67
CA ASN A 6 -1.40 3.52 39.57
C ASN A 6 -0.85 2.63 38.45
N PRO A 7 -1.47 2.59 37.26
CA PRO A 7 -0.99 1.75 36.19
C PRO A 7 0.44 2.16 35.80
N SER A 8 1.28 1.16 35.52
CA SER A 8 2.65 1.36 35.03
C SER A 8 2.65 2.27 33.78
N PRO A 9 3.66 3.12 33.57
CA PRO A 9 3.80 3.92 32.35
C PRO A 9 3.72 3.09 31.06
N ASP A 10 4.18 1.84 31.09
CA ASP A 10 4.04 0.90 29.99
C ASP A 10 2.59 0.44 29.80
N ALA A 11 1.84 0.27 30.89
CA ALA A 11 0.40 -0.04 30.82
C ALA A 11 -0.41 1.17 30.33
N LEU A 12 0.01 2.39 30.62
CA LEU A 12 -0.57 3.62 30.06
C LEU A 12 -0.24 3.78 28.58
N ARG A 13 0.98 3.43 28.16
CA ARG A 13 1.34 3.28 26.74
C ARG A 13 0.53 2.18 26.05
N GLN A 14 0.22 1.09 26.76
CA GLN A 14 -0.64 0.01 26.25
C GLN A 14 -2.12 0.42 26.18
N MET A 15 -2.55 1.40 26.98
CA MET A 15 -3.93 1.90 27.05
C MET A 15 -4.28 2.90 25.94
N VAL A 16 -3.27 3.51 25.31
CA VAL A 16 -3.44 4.31 24.09
C VAL A 16 -2.48 3.75 23.03
N LYS A 17 -2.93 2.72 22.33
CA LYS A 17 -2.17 2.15 21.22
C LYS A 17 -2.07 3.19 20.11
N ASN A 18 -0.88 3.39 19.56
CA ASN A 18 -0.67 4.34 18.47
C ASN A 18 -1.60 4.06 17.28
N SER A 19 -1.87 2.78 17.00
CA SER A 19 -2.81 2.37 15.97
C SER A 19 -4.24 2.82 16.24
N ASP A 20 -4.70 2.79 17.50
CA ASP A 20 -6.03 3.25 17.88
C ASP A 20 -6.16 4.77 17.73
N ALA A 21 -5.14 5.53 18.11
CA ALA A 21 -5.09 6.98 17.89
C ALA A 21 -5.14 7.33 16.38
N PHE A 22 -4.45 6.54 15.54
CA PHE A 22 -4.51 6.72 14.09
C PHE A 22 -5.89 6.38 13.52
N ARG A 23 -6.57 5.35 14.02
CA ARG A 23 -7.98 5.04 13.64
C ARG A 23 -8.93 6.17 14.03
N GLU A 24 -8.76 6.74 15.22
CA GLU A 24 -9.56 7.89 15.65
C GLU A 24 -9.34 9.10 14.74
N ASN A 25 -8.08 9.38 14.37
CA ASN A 25 -7.77 10.44 13.40
C ASN A 25 -8.41 10.19 12.03
N ALA A 26 -8.42 8.94 11.57
CA ALA A 26 -9.07 8.57 10.32
C ALA A 26 -10.58 8.84 10.36
N GLN A 27 -11.26 8.43 11.45
CA GLN A 27 -12.69 8.70 11.65
C GLN A 27 -13.00 10.19 11.73
N ASN A 28 -12.18 10.96 12.45
CA ASN A 28 -12.32 12.41 12.52
C ASN A 28 -12.16 13.06 11.13
N CYS A 29 -11.22 12.60 10.32
CA CYS A 29 -11.08 13.06 8.94
C CYS A 29 -12.33 12.73 8.11
N LEU A 30 -12.93 11.54 8.26
CA LEU A 30 -14.18 11.20 7.58
C LEU A 30 -15.34 12.12 7.98
N HIS A 31 -15.50 12.42 9.27
CA HIS A 31 -16.51 13.40 9.73
C HIS A 31 -16.27 14.80 9.15
N LEU A 32 -15.00 15.21 8.98
CA LEU A 32 -14.67 16.49 8.33
C LEU A 32 -14.96 16.44 6.82
N ALA A 33 -14.78 15.28 6.17
CA ALA A 33 -15.11 15.10 4.76
C ALA A 33 -16.61 15.24 4.50
N GLU A 34 -17.45 14.66 5.37
CA GLU A 34 -18.91 14.79 5.32
C GLU A 34 -19.39 16.24 5.44
N ARG A 35 -18.65 17.05 6.21
CA ARG A 35 -18.94 18.48 6.45
C ARG A 35 -18.19 19.41 5.51
N GLY A 36 -17.46 18.87 4.53
CA GLY A 36 -16.62 19.64 3.62
C GLY A 36 -17.44 20.65 2.82
N ALA A 37 -16.96 21.90 2.74
CA ALA A 37 -17.67 22.97 2.02
C ALA A 37 -17.81 22.72 0.51
N ASN A 38 -16.95 21.87 -0.06
CA ASN A 38 -16.97 21.47 -1.46
C ASN A 38 -16.22 20.15 -1.66
N GLU A 39 -16.41 19.55 -2.83
CA GLU A 39 -15.85 18.25 -3.18
C GLU A 39 -14.31 18.19 -3.11
N PRO A 40 -13.54 19.21 -3.55
CA PRO A 40 -12.09 19.22 -3.34
C PRO A 40 -11.67 19.16 -1.86
N THR A 41 -12.42 19.82 -0.98
CA THR A 41 -12.15 19.83 0.46
C THR A 41 -12.51 18.49 1.09
N ALA A 42 -13.66 17.91 0.72
CA ALA A 42 -14.03 16.57 1.14
C ALA A 42 -12.98 15.52 0.71
N ASN A 43 -12.48 15.62 -0.53
CA ASN A 43 -11.45 14.72 -1.04
C ASN A 43 -10.11 14.83 -0.31
N ARG A 44 -9.72 16.04 0.14
CA ARG A 44 -8.53 16.20 1.01
C ARG A 44 -8.70 15.43 2.31
N TYR A 45 -9.84 15.55 2.97
CA TYR A 45 -10.13 14.84 4.21
C TYR A 45 -10.20 13.32 4.01
N ARG A 46 -10.81 12.84 2.92
CA ARG A 46 -10.81 11.40 2.60
C ARG A 46 -9.40 10.83 2.41
N ARG A 47 -8.51 11.56 1.71
CA ARG A 47 -7.11 11.15 1.53
C ARG A 47 -6.36 11.10 2.86
N MET A 48 -6.59 12.07 3.74
CA MET A 48 -6.00 12.04 5.08
C MET A 48 -6.54 10.86 5.91
N ALA A 49 -7.84 10.56 5.82
CA ALA A 49 -8.43 9.40 6.48
C ALA A 49 -7.80 8.08 6.02
N GLN A 50 -7.56 7.95 4.71
CA GLN A 50 -6.85 6.80 4.16
C GLN A 50 -5.43 6.69 4.72
N ALA A 51 -4.67 7.79 4.67
CA ALA A 51 -3.29 7.80 5.18
C ALA A 51 -3.20 7.42 6.66
N TRP A 52 -4.15 7.88 7.49
CA TRP A 52 -4.22 7.48 8.90
C TRP A 52 -4.58 6.00 9.08
N THR A 53 -5.48 5.47 8.25
CA THR A 53 -5.83 4.04 8.26
C THR A 53 -4.63 3.17 7.88
N ASP A 54 -3.87 3.59 6.87
CA ASP A 54 -2.65 2.89 6.45
C ASP A 54 -1.62 2.87 7.59
N LEU A 55 -1.39 4.02 8.24
CA LEU A 55 -0.49 4.12 9.40
C LEU A 55 -0.94 3.23 10.58
N ALA A 56 -2.24 3.14 10.86
CA ALA A 56 -2.76 2.25 11.89
C ALA A 56 -2.46 0.78 11.59
N THR A 57 -2.61 0.38 10.32
CA THR A 57 -2.34 -0.97 9.84
C THR A 57 -0.85 -1.31 9.93
N GLU A 58 0.03 -0.35 9.61
CA GLU A 58 1.48 -0.52 9.79
C GLU A 58 1.87 -0.63 11.26
N GLN A 59 1.30 0.19 12.16
CA GLN A 59 1.58 0.09 13.59
C GLN A 59 1.13 -1.24 14.19
N ASP A 60 -0.05 -1.73 13.83
CA ASP A 60 -0.51 -3.04 14.29
C ASP A 60 0.44 -4.17 13.90
N TRP A 61 1.05 -4.08 12.71
CA TRP A 61 2.04 -5.06 12.30
C TRP A 61 3.35 -4.93 13.06
N LEU A 62 3.87 -3.71 13.23
CA LEU A 62 5.10 -3.45 13.99
C LEU A 62 4.97 -3.90 15.45
N ASP A 63 3.79 -3.72 16.03
CA ASP A 63 3.50 -4.10 17.41
C ASP A 63 3.10 -5.59 17.54
N GLY A 64 3.05 -6.35 16.44
CA GLY A 64 2.70 -7.77 16.43
C GLY A 64 1.22 -8.08 16.65
N HIS A 65 0.34 -7.08 16.57
CA HIS A 65 -1.11 -7.22 16.72
C HIS A 65 -1.82 -7.68 15.44
N SER A 66 -1.18 -7.61 14.28
CA SER A 66 -1.77 -8.09 13.01
C SER A 66 -1.88 -9.61 12.92
N GLY A 67 -1.18 -10.36 13.79
CA GLY A 67 -1.09 -11.82 13.75
C GLY A 67 -0.33 -12.38 12.54
N GLN A 68 0.19 -11.51 11.66
CA GLN A 68 0.96 -11.87 10.48
C GLN A 68 2.45 -11.92 10.80
N THR A 69 3.12 -12.96 10.29
CA THR A 69 4.57 -12.97 10.19
C THR A 69 5.06 -12.02 9.09
N PRO A 70 6.33 -11.58 9.12
CA PRO A 70 6.90 -10.78 8.03
C PRO A 70 6.78 -11.42 6.65
N THR A 71 6.85 -12.76 6.56
CA THR A 71 6.73 -13.49 5.30
C THR A 71 5.30 -13.44 4.74
N GLU A 72 4.29 -13.59 5.59
CA GLU A 72 2.88 -13.50 5.17
C GLU A 72 2.55 -12.10 4.67
N ARG A 73 2.96 -11.05 5.39
CA ARG A 73 2.76 -9.66 4.94
C ARG A 73 3.44 -9.38 3.60
N ALA A 74 4.67 -9.88 3.41
CA ALA A 74 5.38 -9.74 2.15
C ALA A 74 4.64 -10.43 1.00
N SER A 75 3.99 -11.57 1.27
CA SER A 75 3.15 -12.26 0.29
C SER A 75 1.91 -11.45 -0.07
N ASP A 76 1.17 -10.93 0.94
CA ASP A 76 -0.04 -10.11 0.73
C ASP A 76 0.26 -8.86 -0.12
N LEU A 77 1.38 -8.18 0.18
CA LEU A 77 1.84 -7.00 -0.57
C LEU A 77 2.25 -7.36 -2.01
N ALA A 78 2.86 -8.53 -2.20
CA ALA A 78 3.25 -9.01 -3.52
C ALA A 78 2.04 -9.39 -4.37
N GLU A 79 1.03 -10.04 -3.78
CA GLU A 79 -0.22 -10.41 -4.46
C GLU A 79 -0.95 -9.18 -4.99
N GLY A 80 -1.16 -8.15 -4.16
CA GLY A 80 -1.79 -6.90 -4.61
C GLY A 80 -0.99 -6.15 -5.69
N THR A 81 0.33 -6.35 -5.75
CA THR A 81 1.16 -5.78 -6.82
C THR A 81 1.02 -6.58 -8.12
N ILE A 82 0.94 -7.91 -8.04
CA ILE A 82 0.74 -8.78 -9.20
C ILE A 82 -0.60 -8.49 -9.87
N ASP A 83 -1.67 -8.32 -9.08
CA ASP A 83 -2.99 -7.96 -9.61
C ASP A 83 -2.96 -6.63 -10.36
N LYS A 84 -2.32 -5.61 -9.78
CA LYS A 84 -2.18 -4.29 -10.41
C LYS A 84 -1.36 -4.35 -11.71
N LEU A 85 -0.28 -5.14 -11.74
CA LEU A 85 0.50 -5.37 -12.96
C LEU A 85 -0.27 -6.16 -14.02
N SER A 86 -1.20 -7.02 -13.59
CA SER A 86 -2.09 -7.76 -14.48
C SER A 86 -3.16 -6.86 -15.11
N GLU A 87 -3.65 -5.85 -14.37
CA GLU A 87 -4.61 -4.85 -14.86
C GLU A 87 -3.97 -3.82 -15.79
N ASP A 88 -2.76 -3.35 -15.48
CA ASP A 88 -1.96 -2.45 -16.33
C ASP A 88 -1.39 -3.15 -17.57
N GLY A 89 -1.76 -4.43 -17.77
CA GLY A 89 -1.51 -5.29 -18.91
C GLY A 89 -0.49 -4.71 -19.87
N THR A 90 0.76 -5.15 -19.78
CA THR A 90 1.64 -5.11 -20.95
C THR A 90 0.83 -5.72 -22.08
N SER A 91 0.30 -4.87 -22.97
CA SER A 91 -0.62 -5.32 -24.00
C SER A 91 0.04 -6.49 -24.70
N SER A 92 -0.70 -7.52 -25.10
CA SER A 92 -0.10 -8.65 -25.83
C SER A 92 0.72 -8.17 -27.05
N ALA A 93 0.43 -6.97 -27.57
CA ALA A 93 1.22 -6.29 -28.58
C ALA A 93 2.65 -5.92 -28.10
N ASP A 94 2.80 -5.44 -26.86
CA ASP A 94 4.08 -5.03 -26.26
C ASP A 94 4.99 -6.23 -25.97
N VAL A 95 4.40 -7.37 -25.60
CA VAL A 95 5.13 -8.64 -25.43
C VAL A 95 5.58 -9.21 -26.78
N ASN A 96 4.72 -9.15 -27.80
CA ASN A 96 5.07 -9.61 -29.15
C ASN A 96 6.16 -8.72 -29.77
N ASP A 97 6.09 -7.40 -29.59
CA ASP A 97 7.11 -6.48 -30.10
C ASP A 97 8.47 -6.76 -29.46
N ARG A 98 8.52 -6.95 -28.14
CA ARG A 98 9.74 -7.37 -27.42
C ARG A 98 10.29 -8.71 -27.90
N LYS A 99 9.42 -9.69 -28.16
CA LYS A 99 9.85 -10.99 -28.73
C LYS A 99 10.41 -10.82 -30.14
N SER A 100 9.75 -10.06 -31.00
CA SER A 100 10.25 -9.75 -32.34
C SER A 100 11.58 -9.00 -32.30
N GLN A 101 11.78 -8.07 -31.37
CA GLN A 101 13.07 -7.42 -31.19
C GLN A 101 14.18 -8.36 -30.70
N LEU A 102 13.86 -9.39 -29.93
CA LEU A 102 14.85 -10.36 -29.46
C LEU A 102 15.26 -11.37 -30.55
N ILE A 103 14.29 -11.82 -31.36
CA ILE A 103 14.53 -12.77 -32.45
C ILE A 103 15.11 -12.06 -33.68
N ASP A 104 14.42 -11.00 -34.12
CA ASP A 104 14.78 -10.26 -35.33
C ASP A 104 15.72 -9.10 -35.04
N GLY A 105 16.15 -8.88 -33.79
CA GLY A 105 16.99 -7.73 -33.44
C GLY A 105 16.29 -6.38 -33.67
N PRO A 106 16.94 -5.28 -33.28
CA PRO A 106 16.48 -3.94 -33.59
C PRO A 106 16.37 -3.74 -35.11
N ALA A 107 15.37 -2.98 -35.56
CA ALA A 107 15.10 -2.77 -36.98
C ALA A 107 16.31 -2.20 -37.73
N GLU A 108 17.12 -1.36 -37.06
CA GLU A 108 18.36 -0.81 -37.61
C GLU A 108 19.44 -1.85 -37.95
N PHE A 109 19.32 -3.08 -37.44
CA PHE A 109 20.28 -4.18 -37.69
C PHE A 109 19.69 -5.32 -38.51
N ARG A 110 18.39 -5.29 -38.83
CA ARG A 110 17.72 -6.36 -39.59
C ARG A 110 18.28 -6.53 -41.00
N ASP A 111 18.62 -5.42 -41.66
CA ASP A 111 19.15 -5.39 -43.04
C ASP A 111 20.60 -5.94 -43.16
N THR A 112 21.28 -6.13 -42.02
CA THR A 112 22.64 -6.69 -41.98
C THR A 112 22.68 -8.20 -41.74
N ARG A 113 21.51 -8.84 -41.54
CA ARG A 113 21.42 -10.31 -41.51
C ARG A 113 21.59 -10.83 -42.93
N VAL A 114 22.85 -11.03 -43.32
CA VAL A 114 23.20 -11.83 -44.48
C VAL A 114 23.00 -13.28 -44.06
N ASP A 115 21.83 -13.83 -44.38
CA ASP A 115 21.63 -15.28 -44.32
C ASP A 115 22.62 -15.91 -45.30
N LYS A 116 23.61 -16.60 -44.75
CA LYS A 116 24.53 -17.46 -45.50
C LYS A 116 23.82 -18.80 -45.68
N ASP A 117 23.41 -19.08 -46.91
CA ASP A 117 23.05 -20.42 -47.39
C ASP A 117 24.18 -21.45 -47.11
#